data_AF-A0A7W8W7B2-F1
#
_entry.id   AF-A0A7W8W7B2-F1
#
_cell.length_a   1.000
_cell.length_b   1.000
_cell.length_c   1.000
_cell.angle_alpha   90.00
_cell.angle_beta   90.00
_cell.angle_gamma   90.00
#
_symmetry.space_group_name_H-M   'P 1'
#
loop_
_entity.id
_entity.type
_entity.pdbx_description
1 polymer ?
#
loop_
_entity_poly.entity_id
_entity_poly.type
_entity_poly.pdbx_seq_one_letter_code
_entity_poly.pdbx_strand_id
1 'polypeptide(L)'
;MRSGLGLQAQVLAVVNLGLARAALTQIAREGADVVNRAYRLGGTMAIYRNHPLQRLARDAMVVTQHAFLGEGNYDGAGAVFVGVQPIPGYL
;
A
#
# COMPACT_ATOMS: atom_id res chain seq x y z
N MET A 1 28.32 -25.90 -7.32
CA MET A 1 26.88 -26.04 -7.65
C MET A 1 25.90 -25.57 -6.58
N ARG A 2 26.26 -25.43 -5.29
CA ARG A 2 25.32 -24.96 -4.24
C ARG A 2 25.04 -23.44 -4.21
N SER A 3 25.85 -22.60 -4.85
CA SER A 3 25.68 -21.13 -4.82
C SER A 3 24.52 -20.61 -5.67
N GLY A 4 24.16 -21.29 -6.76
CA GLY A 4 23.09 -20.86 -7.67
C GLY A 4 21.69 -20.92 -7.04
N LEU A 5 21.43 -21.95 -6.22
CA LEU A 5 20.15 -22.10 -5.50
C LEU A 5 19.96 -21.02 -4.44
N GLY A 6 21.04 -20.60 -3.76
CA GLY A 6 20.98 -19.52 -2.77
C GLY A 6 20.67 -18.16 -3.42
N LEU A 7 21.27 -17.88 -4.57
CA LEU A 7 21.01 -16.64 -5.31
C LEU A 7 19.56 -16.58 -5.84
N GLN A 8 19.06 -17.69 -6.41
CA GLN A 8 17.69 -17.79 -6.89
C GLN A 8 16.66 -17.60 -5.76
N ALA A 9 16.92 -18.18 -4.59
CA ALA A 9 16.05 -18.00 -3.43
C ALA A 9 16.02 -16.53 -2.95
N GLN A 10 17.16 -15.84 -2.94
CA GLN A 10 17.24 -14.42 -2.58
C GLN A 10 16.48 -13.54 -3.58
N VAL A 11 16.63 -13.77 -4.88
CA VAL A 11 15.89 -13.04 -5.92
C VAL A 11 14.38 -13.22 -5.75
N LEU A 12 13.93 -14.47 -5.56
CA LEU A 12 12.51 -14.76 -5.35
C LEU A 12 11.97 -14.06 -4.09
N ALA A 13 12.73 -14.06 -2.99
CA ALA A 13 12.35 -13.40 -1.75
C ALA A 13 12.19 -11.88 -1.93
N VAL A 14 13.14 -11.23 -2.61
CA VAL A 14 13.11 -9.80 -2.88
C VAL A 14 11.94 -9.44 -3.79
N VAL A 15 11.70 -10.20 -4.86
CA VAL A 15 10.57 -10.01 -5.78
C VAL A 15 9.23 -10.18 -5.05
N ASN A 16 9.08 -11.23 -4.24
CA ASN A 16 7.85 -11.45 -3.46
C ASN A 16 7.60 -10.35 -2.42
N LEU A 17 8.66 -9.80 -1.82
CA LEU A 17 8.56 -8.64 -0.94
C LEU A 17 8.06 -7.40 -1.69
N GLY A 18 8.58 -7.16 -2.89
CA GLY A 18 8.10 -6.10 -3.77
C GLY A 18 6.60 -6.24 -4.10
N LEU A 19 6.18 -7.45 -4.47
CA LEU A 19 4.76 -7.75 -4.73
C LEU A 19 3.87 -7.53 -3.52
N ALA A 20 4.30 -8.00 -2.34
CA ALA A 20 3.55 -7.84 -1.10
C ALA A 20 3.36 -6.35 -0.76
N ARG A 21 4.41 -5.53 -0.88
CA ARG A 21 4.32 -4.09 -0.62
C ARG A 21 3.39 -3.37 -1.60
N ALA A 22 3.51 -3.66 -2.90
CA ALA A 22 2.59 -3.11 -3.90
C ALA A 22 1.12 -3.50 -3.62
N ALA A 23 0.89 -4.76 -3.25
CA ALA A 23 -0.45 -5.24 -2.89
C ALA A 23 -1.01 -4.55 -1.64
N LEU A 24 -0.19 -4.36 -0.60
CA LEU A 24 -0.59 -3.67 0.62
C LEU A 24 -0.95 -2.19 0.37
N THR A 25 -0.13 -1.49 -0.43
CA THR A 25 -0.45 -0.12 -0.89
C THR A 25 -1.78 -0.10 -1.65
N GLN A 26 -2.02 -1.06 -2.54
CA GLN A 26 -3.28 -1.13 -3.28
C GLN A 26 -4.48 -1.37 -2.35
N ILE A 27 -4.36 -2.29 -1.40
CA ILE A 27 -5.40 -2.56 -0.39
C ILE A 27 -5.70 -1.31 0.44
N ALA A 28 -4.68 -0.56 0.87
CA ALA A 28 -4.87 0.68 1.62
C ALA A 28 -5.67 1.73 0.81
N ARG A 29 -5.33 1.88 -0.47
CA ARG A 29 -6.01 2.83 -1.38
C ARG A 29 -7.45 2.42 -1.65
N GLU A 30 -7.68 1.15 -1.99
CA GLU A 30 -9.03 0.62 -2.22
C GLU A 30 -9.89 0.69 -0.95
N GLY A 31 -9.31 0.41 0.21
CA GLY A 31 -9.98 0.57 1.50
C GLY A 31 -10.43 2.01 1.74
N ALA A 32 -9.53 2.98 1.52
CA ALA A 32 -9.87 4.40 1.63
C ALA A 32 -10.93 4.84 0.60
N ASP A 33 -10.88 4.32 -0.63
CA ASP A 33 -11.87 4.67 -1.65
C ASP A 33 -13.26 4.07 -1.34
N VAL A 34 -13.33 2.83 -0.85
CA VAL A 34 -14.59 2.23 -0.36
C VAL A 34 -15.21 3.09 0.74
N VAL A 35 -14.42 3.51 1.73
CA VAL A 35 -14.91 4.37 2.82
C VAL A 35 -15.35 5.73 2.29
N ASN A 36 -14.60 6.33 1.36
CA ASN A 36 -14.99 7.59 0.73
C ASN A 36 -16.29 7.48 -0.08
N ARG A 37 -16.50 6.38 -0.80
CA ARG A 37 -17.77 6.11 -1.48
C ARG A 37 -18.92 6.03 -0.48
N ALA A 38 -18.75 5.31 0.63
CA ALA A 38 -19.76 5.25 1.68
C ALA A 38 -20.04 6.63 2.30
N TYR A 39 -19.01 7.42 2.57
CA TYR A 39 -19.14 8.80 3.07
C TYR A 39 -19.96 9.68 2.11
N ARG A 40 -19.69 9.62 0.80
CA ARG A 40 -20.45 10.38 -0.23
C ARG A 40 -21.90 9.94 -0.30
N LEU A 41 -22.18 8.63 -0.24
CA LEU A 41 -23.54 8.09 -0.25
C LEU A 41 -24.34 8.48 1.00
N GLY A 42 -23.69 8.71 2.14
CA GLY A 42 -24.32 9.16 3.38
C GLY A 42 -24.91 10.58 3.32
N GLY A 43 -24.59 11.36 2.29
CA GLY A 43 -25.11 12.70 2.09
C GLY A 43 -24.74 13.68 3.21
N THR A 44 -25.53 14.75 3.36
CA THR A 44 -25.23 15.84 4.31
C THR A 44 -25.12 15.36 5.76
N MET A 45 -25.85 14.32 6.17
CA MET A 45 -25.78 13.81 7.54
C MET A 45 -24.40 13.26 7.92
N ALA A 46 -23.63 12.79 6.93
CA ALA A 46 -22.31 12.23 7.16
C ALA A 46 -21.27 13.28 7.62
N ILE A 47 -21.53 14.59 7.45
CA ILE A 47 -20.59 15.65 7.84
C ILE A 47 -20.53 15.87 9.35
N TYR A 48 -21.57 15.49 10.09
CA TYR A 48 -21.66 15.75 11.52
C TYR A 48 -20.64 14.91 12.30
N ARG A 49 -20.01 15.52 13.32
CA ARG A 49 -18.95 14.89 14.12
C ARG A 49 -19.39 13.58 14.81
N ASN A 50 -20.68 13.47 15.15
CA ASN A 50 -21.25 12.27 15.77
C ASN A 50 -21.56 11.15 14.76
N HIS A 51 -21.53 11.44 13.46
CA HIS A 51 -21.78 10.44 12.43
C HIS A 51 -20.54 9.56 12.23
N PRO A 52 -20.65 8.21 12.27
CA PRO A 52 -19.50 7.31 12.19
C PRO A 52 -18.69 7.46 10.89
N LEU A 53 -19.36 7.70 9.76
CA LEU A 53 -18.69 7.90 8.46
C LEU A 53 -17.69 9.05 8.47
N GLN A 54 -17.93 10.12 9.25
CA GLN A 54 -17.01 11.25 9.36
C GLN A 54 -15.65 10.83 9.93
N ARG A 55 -15.68 9.99 10.96
CA ARG A 55 -14.47 9.47 11.60
C ARG A 55 -13.78 8.45 10.69
N LEU A 56 -14.55 7.49 10.16
CA LEU A 56 -14.02 6.44 9.28
C LEU A 56 -13.33 7.04 8.04
N ALA A 57 -13.91 8.06 7.41
CA ALA A 57 -13.29 8.71 6.25
C ALA A 57 -11.95 9.37 6.58
N ARG A 58 -11.83 10.04 7.74
CA ARG A 58 -10.55 10.62 8.18
C ARG A 58 -9.52 9.55 8.51
N ASP A 59 -9.92 8.52 9.25
CA ASP A 59 -9.03 7.45 9.68
C ASP A 59 -8.50 6.66 8.47
N ALA A 60 -9.36 6.40 7.47
CA ALA A 60 -8.96 5.67 6.26
C ALA A 60 -7.91 6.44 5.44
N MET A 61 -7.97 7.78 5.40
CA MET A 61 -6.92 8.58 4.76
C MET A 61 -5.58 8.53 5.50
N VAL A 62 -5.56 8.29 6.82
CA VAL A 62 -4.28 8.18 7.55
C VAL A 62 -3.51 6.94 7.10
N VAL A 63 -4.22 5.84 6.85
CA VAL A 63 -3.60 4.57 6.43
C VAL A 63 -2.86 4.73 5.10
N THR A 64 -3.40 5.48 4.14
CA THR A 64 -2.75 5.72 2.84
C THR A 64 -1.49 6.56 2.95
N GLN A 65 -1.29 7.29 4.06
CA GLN A 65 -0.10 8.10 4.30
C GLN A 65 1.01 7.34 5.06
N HIS A 66 0.76 6.11 5.50
CA HIS A 66 1.77 5.32 6.20
C HIS A 66 2.95 5.04 5.25
N ALA A 67 4.19 5.20 5.72
CA ALA A 67 5.39 5.07 4.89
C ALA A 67 5.48 3.75 4.09
N PHE A 68 4.94 2.65 4.61
CA PHE A 68 4.91 1.33 3.97
C PHE A 68 3.65 1.03 3.14
N LEU A 69 2.69 1.96 3.11
CA LEU A 69 1.42 1.83 2.38
C LEU A 69 1.18 3.00 1.42
N GLY A 70 2.06 4.00 1.41
CA GLY A 70 2.02 5.11 0.47
C GLY A 70 2.36 4.68 -0.95
N GLU A 71 2.00 5.54 -1.91
CA GLU A 71 2.14 5.26 -3.35
C GLU A 71 3.60 5.08 -3.79
N GLY A 72 4.57 5.66 -3.08
CA GLY A 72 6.01 5.46 -3.37
C GLY A 72 6.46 4.00 -3.27
N ASN A 73 5.68 3.12 -2.64
CA ASN A 73 5.96 1.67 -2.66
C ASN A 73 5.75 1.04 -4.04
N TYR A 74 4.95 1.64 -4.93
CA TYR A 74 4.84 1.18 -6.31
C TYR A 74 6.14 1.38 -7.08
N ASP A 75 6.81 2.51 -6.88
CA ASP A 75 8.10 2.78 -7.51
C ASP A 75 9.17 1.81 -7.00
N GLY A 76 9.21 1.57 -5.69
CA GLY A 76 10.12 0.60 -5.08
C GLY A 76 9.86 -0.84 -5.56
N ALA A 77 8.60 -1.26 -5.65
CA ALA A 77 8.22 -2.58 -6.14
C ALA A 77 8.54 -2.73 -7.64
N GLY A 78 8.23 -1.71 -8.44
CA GLY A 78 8.57 -1.66 -9.86
C GLY A 78 10.07 -1.77 -10.08
N ALA A 79 10.87 -1.03 -9.32
CA ALA A 79 12.33 -1.09 -9.40
C ALA A 79 12.85 -2.50 -9.12
N VAL A 80 12.33 -3.17 -8.09
CA VAL A 80 12.65 -4.57 -7.78
C VAL A 80 12.28 -5.50 -8.94
N PHE A 81 11.10 -5.36 -9.54
CA PHE A 81 10.65 -6.24 -10.62
C PHE A 81 11.48 -6.11 -11.90
N VAL A 82 11.95 -4.90 -12.22
CA VAL A 82 12.78 -4.65 -13.41
C VAL A 82 14.29 -4.72 -13.12
N GLY A 83 14.69 -5.09 -11.90
CA GLY A 83 16.09 -5.30 -11.53
C GLY A 83 16.91 -4.03 -11.38
N VAL A 84 16.29 -2.89 -11.09
CA VAL A 84 16.97 -1.63 -10.76
C VAL A 84 16.93 -1.37 -9.25
N GLN A 85 17.90 -0.59 -8.75
CA GLN A 85 18.02 -0.27 -7.34
C GLN A 85 16.79 0.55 -6.86
N PRO A 86 15.99 0.05 -5.91
CA PRO A 86 14.90 0.82 -5.32
C PRO A 86 15.46 1.91 -4.39
N ILE A 87 14.57 2.83 -3.98
CA ILE A 87 14.92 3.93 -3.07
C ILE A 87 15.59 3.44 -1.78
N PRO A 88 16.48 4.24 -1.16
CA PRO A 88 17.11 3.87 0.10
C PRO A 88 16.08 3.54 1.19
N GLY A 89 16.30 2.43 1.91
CA GLY A 89 15.39 1.97 2.97
C GLY A 89 14.16 1.19 2.47
N TYR A 90 14.06 0.91 1.17
CA TYR A 90 12.99 0.07 0.65
C TYR A 90 13.18 -1.41 1.02
N LEU A 91 14.34 -2.00 0.72
CA LEU A 91 14.61 -3.42 0.97
C LEU A 91 14.89 -3.71 2.45
#